data_AF-A0A8B7E895-F1
#
_entry.id   AF-A0A8B7E895-F1
#
_cell.length_a   1.000
_cell.length_b   1.000
_cell.length_c   1.000
_cell.angle_alpha   90.00
_cell.angle_beta   90.00
_cell.angle_gamma   90.00
#
_symmetry.space_group_name_H-M   'P 1'
#
loop_
_entity.id
_entity.type
_entity.pdbx_description
1 polymer ?
#
loop_
_entity_poly.entity_id
_entity_poly.type
_entity_poly.pdbx_seq_one_letter_code
_entity_poly.pdbx_strand_id
1 'polypeptide(L)'
;QLEDRQRRYNLRIEGVKVNDNESWDDREKIIINIFENNLNVNGVIIERAHRTGIIEKKNPRTIVIKLLNHKDKVKILKNANKLKGSGIYINEDFSLETSTIRKKLLEESKLHRIN
;
A
#
# COMPACT_ATOMS: atom_id res chain seq x y z
N GLN A 1 0.93 -8.72 -17.65
CA GLN A 1 0.17 -7.60 -18.29
C GLN A 1 -1.32 -7.52 -17.92
N LEU A 2 -2.14 -8.58 -18.05
CA LEU A 2 -3.58 -8.51 -17.70
C LEU A 2 -3.80 -8.30 -16.20
N GLU A 3 -3.02 -9.00 -15.38
CA GLU A 3 -3.10 -8.92 -13.92
C GLU A 3 -2.81 -7.51 -13.39
N ASP A 4 -1.81 -6.81 -13.93
CA ASP A 4 -1.50 -5.44 -13.52
C ASP A 4 -2.62 -4.46 -13.86
N ARG A 5 -3.40 -4.71 -14.93
CA ARG A 5 -4.58 -3.89 -15.24
C ARG A 5 -5.66 -4.05 -14.17
N GLN A 6 -5.86 -5.28 -13.67
CA GLN A 6 -6.81 -5.55 -12.59
C GLN A 6 -6.36 -4.96 -11.25
N ARG A 7 -5.05 -4.98 -10.98
CA ARG A 7 -4.44 -4.44 -9.76
C ARG A 7 -4.11 -2.95 -9.84
N ARG A 8 -4.39 -2.28 -10.97
CA ARG A 8 -4.03 -0.88 -11.20
C ARG A 8 -4.57 0.07 -10.13
N TYR A 9 -5.73 -0.22 -9.57
CA TYR A 9 -6.37 0.58 -8.52
C TYR A 9 -6.01 0.13 -7.11
N ASN A 10 -5.19 -0.91 -6.99
CA ASN A 10 -4.84 -1.48 -5.71
C ASN A 10 -3.60 -0.80 -5.11
N LEU A 11 -3.60 -0.75 -3.78
CA LEU A 11 -2.47 -0.34 -2.95
C LEU A 11 -2.22 -1.39 -1.86
N ARG A 12 -0.94 -1.59 -1.53
CA ARG A 12 -0.50 -2.41 -0.39
C ARG A 12 -0.06 -1.49 0.73
N ILE A 13 -0.65 -1.67 1.91
CA ILE A 13 -0.34 -0.93 3.13
C ILE A 13 0.26 -1.89 4.15
N GLU A 14 1.44 -1.56 4.66
CA GLU A 14 2.22 -2.37 5.61
C GLU A 14 2.45 -1.58 6.91
N GLY A 15 2.67 -2.29 8.01
CA GLY A 15 2.93 -1.68 9.33
C GLY A 15 1.68 -1.34 10.16
N VAL A 16 0.48 -1.63 9.65
CA VAL A 16 -0.78 -1.42 10.40
C VAL A 16 -1.00 -2.58 11.37
N LYS A 17 -0.83 -2.30 12.68
CA LYS A 17 -0.99 -3.28 13.77
C LYS A 17 -2.37 -3.94 13.72
N VAL A 18 -2.44 -5.20 14.15
CA VAL A 18 -3.69 -5.95 14.25
C VAL A 18 -4.31 -5.65 15.60
N ASN A 19 -5.58 -5.24 15.62
CA ASN A 19 -6.41 -5.35 16.81
C ASN A 19 -7.27 -6.63 16.67
N ASP A 20 -7.33 -7.45 17.71
CA ASP A 20 -7.94 -8.79 17.65
C ASP A 20 -9.45 -8.81 17.33
N ASN A 21 -10.12 -7.65 17.36
CA ASN A 21 -11.55 -7.48 17.08
C ASN A 21 -11.86 -6.61 15.83
N GLU A 22 -10.92 -6.41 14.90
CA GLU A 22 -11.16 -5.56 13.71
C GLU A 22 -12.24 -6.13 12.77
N SER A 23 -13.36 -5.42 12.64
CA SER A 23 -14.32 -5.59 11.54
C SER A 23 -13.76 -5.06 10.22
N TRP A 24 -14.44 -5.34 9.11
CA TRP A 24 -14.12 -4.77 7.80
C TRP A 24 -14.27 -3.25 7.77
N ASP A 25 -15.33 -2.73 8.39
CA ASP A 25 -15.62 -1.29 8.48
C ASP A 25 -14.52 -0.54 9.26
N ASP A 26 -14.00 -1.18 10.32
CA ASP A 26 -12.89 -0.63 11.11
C ASP A 26 -11.61 -0.50 10.28
N ARG A 27 -11.34 -1.45 9.37
CA ARG A 27 -10.16 -1.39 8.49
C ARG A 27 -10.24 -0.20 7.55
N GLU A 28 -11.40 0.01 6.94
CA GLU A 28 -11.60 1.13 6.04
C GLU A 28 -11.37 2.46 6.76
N LYS A 29 -11.97 2.62 7.94
CA LYS A 29 -11.80 3.80 8.79
C LYS A 29 -10.34 4.02 9.19
N ILE A 30 -9.60 2.98 9.58
CA ILE A 30 -8.18 3.08 9.91
C ILE A 30 -7.39 3.59 8.70
N ILE A 31 -7.64 3.04 7.51
CA ILE A 31 -6.93 3.45 6.30
C ILE A 31 -7.29 4.89 5.88
N ILE A 32 -8.57 5.28 5.95
CA ILE A 32 -9.00 6.66 5.71
C ILE A 32 -8.30 7.61 6.69
N ASN A 33 -8.27 7.26 7.97
CA ASN A 33 -7.61 8.05 9.00
C ASN A 33 -6.09 8.22 8.73
N ILE A 34 -5.42 7.21 8.17
CA ILE A 34 -4.02 7.32 7.73
C ILE A 34 -3.91 8.29 6.54
N PHE A 35 -4.83 8.24 5.57
CA PHE A 35 -4.80 9.13 4.42
C PHE A 35 -5.03 10.60 4.81
N GLU A 36 -5.99 10.84 5.70
CA GLU A 36 -6.31 12.20 6.15
C GLU A 36 -5.20 12.76 7.05
N ASN A 37 -4.79 12.03 8.09
CA ASN A 37 -3.84 12.57 9.07
C ASN A 37 -2.39 12.57 8.59
N ASN A 38 -1.95 11.51 7.90
CA ASN A 38 -0.53 11.40 7.52
C ASN A 38 -0.25 11.95 6.13
N LEU A 39 -1.20 11.82 5.20
CA LEU A 39 -0.99 12.20 3.80
C LEU A 39 -1.67 13.52 3.43
N ASN A 40 -2.63 13.99 4.22
CA ASN A 40 -3.53 15.11 3.92
C ASN A 40 -4.31 14.87 2.62
N VAL A 41 -4.86 13.66 2.47
CA VAL A 41 -5.67 13.23 1.32
C VAL A 41 -7.05 12.82 1.82
N ASN A 42 -8.04 13.67 1.54
CA ASN A 42 -9.42 13.50 2.02
C ASN A 42 -10.35 13.06 0.89
N GLY A 43 -11.50 12.48 1.26
CA GLY A 43 -12.54 12.08 0.30
C GLY A 43 -12.18 10.86 -0.54
N VAL A 44 -11.28 10.01 -0.05
CA VAL A 44 -10.89 8.76 -0.71
C VAL A 44 -11.99 7.73 -0.51
N ILE A 45 -12.47 7.14 -1.60
CA ILE A 45 -13.46 6.05 -1.56
C ILE A 45 -12.75 4.72 -1.78
N ILE A 46 -12.89 3.82 -0.82
CA ILE A 46 -12.31 2.48 -0.84
C ILE A 46 -13.40 1.50 -1.26
N GLU A 47 -13.17 0.72 -2.32
CA GLU A 47 -14.11 -0.31 -2.78
C GLU A 47 -14.02 -1.57 -1.91
N ARG A 48 -12.79 -1.91 -1.49
CA ARG A 48 -12.51 -3.10 -0.67
C ARG A 48 -11.20 -2.94 0.09
N ALA A 49 -11.14 -3.40 1.33
CA ALA A 49 -9.94 -3.42 2.16
C ALA A 49 -9.78 -4.74 2.91
N HIS A 50 -8.77 -5.55 2.57
CA HIS A 50 -8.58 -6.88 3.18
C HIS A 50 -7.13 -7.13 3.57
N ARG A 51 -6.91 -7.92 4.62
CA ARG A 51 -5.56 -8.38 4.96
C ARG A 51 -5.18 -9.58 4.10
N THR A 52 -3.94 -9.59 3.63
CA THR A 52 -3.34 -10.68 2.84
C THR A 52 -2.03 -11.14 3.46
N GLY A 53 -1.61 -12.35 3.11
CA GLY A 53 -0.39 -12.97 3.61
C GLY A 53 -0.57 -13.80 4.88
N ILE A 54 0.55 -14.36 5.33
CA ILE A 54 0.62 -15.27 6.46
C ILE A 54 0.50 -14.49 7.77
N ILE A 55 -0.21 -15.05 8.75
CA ILE A 55 -0.27 -14.49 10.10
C ILE A 55 1.08 -14.72 10.76
N GLU A 56 1.87 -13.66 10.90
CA GLU A 56 3.12 -13.68 11.63
C GLU A 56 2.98 -12.93 12.96
N LYS A 57 3.59 -13.45 14.03
CA LYS A 57 3.58 -12.81 15.35
C LYS A 57 4.39 -11.50 15.39
N LYS A 58 5.38 -11.37 14.51
CA LYS A 58 6.35 -10.26 14.53
C LYS A 58 5.96 -9.11 13.60
N ASN A 59 5.35 -9.40 12.46
CA ASN A 59 5.02 -8.41 11.43
C ASN A 59 3.51 -8.39 11.18
N PRO A 60 2.85 -7.22 11.26
CA PRO A 60 1.46 -7.11 10.90
C PRO A 60 1.24 -7.47 9.42
N ARG A 61 0.17 -8.22 9.13
CA ARG A 61 -0.22 -8.58 7.75
C ARG A 61 -0.49 -7.34 6.91
N THR A 62 -0.02 -7.35 5.66
CA THR A 62 -0.30 -6.31 4.67
C THR A 62 -1.80 -6.18 4.45
N ILE A 63 -2.30 -4.95 4.40
CA ILE A 63 -3.65 -4.63 3.95
C ILE A 63 -3.58 -4.30 2.46
N VAL A 64 -4.35 -5.00 1.63
CA VAL A 64 -4.57 -4.65 0.24
C VAL A 64 -5.91 -3.95 0.14
N ILE A 65 -5.87 -2.74 -0.39
CA ILE A 65 -7.07 -1.97 -0.70
C ILE A 65 -7.25 -1.83 -2.20
N LYS A 66 -8.49 -1.68 -2.64
CA LYS A 66 -8.85 -1.25 -3.99
C LYS A 66 -9.56 0.09 -3.89
N LEU A 67 -9.03 1.08 -4.61
CA LEU A 67 -9.60 2.42 -4.70
C LEU A 67 -10.61 2.50 -5.85
N LEU A 68 -11.62 3.36 -5.69
CA LEU A 68 -12.56 3.62 -6.79
C LEU A 68 -11.92 4.47 -7.90
N ASN A 69 -11.08 5.45 -7.53
CA ASN A 69 -10.48 6.41 -8.46
C ASN A 69 -8.96 6.27 -8.56
N HIS A 70 -8.47 6.27 -9.80
CA HIS A 70 -7.02 6.23 -10.07
C HIS A 70 -6.34 7.53 -9.63
N LYS A 71 -7.06 8.66 -9.71
CA LYS A 71 -6.55 9.97 -9.28
C LYS A 71 -6.18 9.97 -7.80
N ASP A 72 -6.96 9.30 -6.96
CA ASP A 72 -6.71 9.21 -5.52
C ASP A 72 -5.48 8.34 -5.24
N LYS A 73 -5.33 7.23 -5.97
CA LYS A 73 -4.11 6.40 -5.92
C LYS A 73 -2.86 7.24 -6.17
N VAL A 74 -2.85 8.04 -7.24
CA VAL A 74 -1.70 8.88 -7.59
C VAL A 74 -1.40 9.93 -6.51
N LYS A 75 -2.44 10.56 -5.95
CA LYS A 75 -2.28 11.53 -4.85
C LYS A 75 -1.68 10.87 -3.60
N ILE A 76 -2.18 9.70 -3.22
CA ILE A 76 -1.69 8.92 -2.07
C ILE A 76 -0.21 8.58 -2.26
N LEU A 77 0.16 8.01 -3.42
CA LEU A 77 1.53 7.62 -3.71
C LEU A 77 2.49 8.83 -3.74
N LYS A 78 2.04 9.98 -4.27
CA LYS A 78 2.82 11.21 -4.28
C LYS A 78 3.15 11.71 -2.86
N ASN A 79 2.22 11.51 -1.92
CA ASN A 79 2.38 11.93 -0.53
C ASN A 79 2.95 10.81 0.38
N ALA A 80 3.13 9.59 -0.12
CA ALA A 80 3.54 8.44 0.68
C ALA A 80 4.91 8.64 1.37
N ASN A 81 5.77 9.51 0.83
CA ASN A 81 7.02 9.92 1.45
C ASN A 81 6.84 10.56 2.84
N LYS A 82 5.68 11.17 3.12
CA LYS A 82 5.34 11.75 4.44
C LYS A 82 5.18 10.71 5.54
N LEU A 83 5.02 9.43 5.18
CA LEU A 83 4.96 8.33 6.14
C LEU A 83 6.34 7.91 6.65
N LYS A 84 7.43 8.52 6.16
CA LYS A 84 8.77 8.19 6.64
C LYS A 84 8.87 8.45 8.14
N GLY A 85 9.17 7.39 8.90
CA GLY A 85 9.28 7.45 10.36
C GLY A 85 8.02 7.03 11.12
N SER A 86 6.86 6.87 10.46
CA SER A 86 5.64 6.39 11.12
C SER A 86 5.61 4.87 11.31
N GLY A 87 6.50 4.14 10.63
CA GLY A 87 6.49 2.67 10.59
C GLY A 87 5.41 2.09 9.66
N ILE A 88 4.64 2.94 8.97
CA ILE A 88 3.63 2.56 7.98
C ILE A 88 4.21 2.79 6.58
N TYR A 89 3.97 1.85 5.67
CA TYR A 89 4.43 1.93 4.28
C TYR A 89 3.28 1.73 3.32
N ILE A 90 3.24 2.52 2.25
CA ILE A 90 2.24 2.40 1.18
C ILE A 90 2.96 2.21 -0.13
N ASN A 91 2.62 1.13 -0.83
CA ASN A 91 3.19 0.75 -2.11
C ASN A 91 2.10 0.37 -3.11
N GLU A 92 2.47 0.33 -4.38
CA GLU A 92 1.61 -0.22 -5.42
C GLU A 92 1.52 -1.76 -5.32
N ASP A 93 0.37 -2.30 -5.71
CA ASP A 93 0.16 -3.74 -5.84
C ASP A 93 0.45 -4.18 -7.29
N PHE A 94 1.61 -4.77 -7.51
CA PHE A 94 2.04 -5.28 -8.81
C PHE A 94 1.87 -6.80 -8.89
N SER A 95 1.75 -7.33 -10.10
CA SER A 95 1.94 -8.76 -10.35
C SER A 95 3.34 -9.22 -9.91
N LEU A 96 3.49 -10.53 -9.68
CA LEU A 96 4.77 -11.13 -9.29
C LEU A 96 5.87 -10.87 -10.34
N GLU A 97 5.51 -10.97 -11.62
CA GLU A 97 6.40 -10.68 -12.75
C GLU A 97 6.93 -9.24 -12.67
N THR A 98 6.01 -8.26 -12.61
CA THR A 98 6.38 -6.84 -12.53
C THR A 98 7.18 -6.53 -11.26
N SER A 99 6.81 -7.11 -10.12
CA SER A 99 7.54 -6.94 -8.86
C SER A 99 8.98 -7.44 -8.96
N THR A 100 9.19 -8.59 -9.60
CA THR A 100 10.52 -9.20 -9.81
C THR A 100 11.39 -8.34 -10.71
N ILE A 101 10.84 -7.84 -11.83
CA ILE A 101 11.55 -6.94 -12.74
C ILE A 101 11.94 -5.64 -12.02
N ARG A 102 11.02 -5.05 -11.25
CA ARG A 102 11.29 -3.81 -10.48
C ARG A 102 12.37 -4.02 -9.43
N LYS A 103 12.40 -5.18 -8.77
CA LYS A 103 13.45 -5.51 -7.79
C LYS A 103 14.82 -5.53 -8.47
N LYS A 104 14.94 -6.18 -9.63
CA LYS A 104 16.18 -6.24 -10.41
C LYS A 104 16.64 -4.83 -10.84
N LEU A 105 15.74 -4.03 -11.40
CA LEU A 105 16.04 -2.66 -11.82
C LEU A 105 16.47 -1.77 -10.64
N LEU A 106 15.87 -1.96 -9.47
CA LEU A 106 16.24 -1.22 -8.26
C LEU A 106 17.65 -1.60 -7.78
N GLU A 107 18.02 -2.88 -7.86
CA GLU A 107 19.37 -3.37 -7.54
C GLU A 107 20.39 -2.79 -8.52
N GLU A 108 20.13 -2.83 -9.82
CA GLU A 108 20.97 -2.23 -10.86
C GLU A 108 21.12 -0.71 -10.66
N SER A 109 20.03 0.00 -10.36
CA SER A 109 20.06 1.45 -10.09
C SER A 109 20.91 1.81 -8.87
N LYS A 110 20.94 0.96 -7.84
CA LYS A 110 21.80 1.17 -6.66
C LYS A 110 23.27 0.99 -7.02
N LEU A 111 23.62 -0.02 -7.82
CA LEU A 111 24.99 -0.25 -8.28
C LEU A 111 25.51 0.95 -9.09
N HIS A 112 24.70 1.45 -10.03
CA HIS A 112 25.04 2.63 -10.84
C HIS A 112 25.15 3.94 -10.05
N ARG A 113 24.59 4.03 -8.83
CA ARG A 113 24.73 5.22 -7.98
C ARG A 113 25.98 5.20 -7.12
N ILE A 114 26.61 4.03 -6.96
CA ILE A 114 27.80 3.83 -6.13
C ILE A 114 29.07 3.98 -6.99
N ASN A 115 29.01 3.63 -8.27
CA ASN A 115 30.04 3.92 -9.28
C ASN A 115 29.96 5.36 -9.77
#